data_AF-A0A3D1ZCQ1-F1
#
_entry.id   AF-A0A3D1ZCQ1-F1
#
_cell.length_a   1.000
_cell.length_b   1.000
_cell.length_c   1.000
_cell.angle_alpha   90.00
_cell.angle_beta   90.00
_cell.angle_gamma   90.00
#
_symmetry.space_group_name_H-M   'P 1'
#
loop_
_entity.id
_entity.type
_entity.pdbx_description
1 polymer ?
#
loop_
_entity_poly.entity_id
_entity_poly.type
_entity_poly.pdbx_seq_one_letter_code
_entity_poly.pdbx_strand_id
1 'polypeptide(L)' 'TLTSQQPENNIVRVTLQALAAVLSGVQSLHTNGMDEALALPSEEAALMAL' A
#
# COMPACT_ATOMS: atom_id res chain seq x y z
N THR A 1 -5.60 -5.97 -0.06
CA THR A 1 -5.57 -6.65 1.25
C THR A 1 -4.13 -6.81 1.73
N LEU A 2 -3.87 -6.62 3.02
CA LEU A 2 -2.52 -6.62 3.63
C LEU A 2 -2.39 -7.70 4.69
N THR A 3 -1.17 -8.21 4.91
CA THR A 3 -0.87 -9.26 5.90
C THR A 3 0.24 -8.81 6.86
N SER A 4 0.16 -9.21 8.12
CA SER A 4 1.22 -8.97 9.10
C SER A 4 2.43 -9.89 8.89
N GLN A 5 2.22 -11.10 8.39
CA GLN A 5 3.30 -12.00 7.98
C GLN A 5 3.86 -11.53 6.64
N GLN A 6 5.20 -11.49 6.55
CA GLN A 6 5.94 -11.03 5.37
C GLN A 6 5.41 -9.69 4.84
N PRO A 7 5.48 -8.61 5.66
CA PRO A 7 4.83 -7.34 5.35
C PRO A 7 5.37 -6.69 4.07
N GLU A 8 6.61 -6.97 3.67
CA GLU A 8 7.19 -6.52 2.39
C GLU A 8 6.37 -6.98 1.17
N ASN A 9 5.70 -8.15 1.24
CA ASN A 9 4.82 -8.61 0.17
C ASN A 9 3.59 -7.70 -0.01
N ASN A 10 3.26 -6.87 0.99
CA ASN A 10 2.22 -5.87 0.87
C ASN A 10 2.58 -4.77 -0.13
N ILE A 11 3.88 -4.51 -0.38
CA ILE A 11 4.31 -3.56 -1.40
C ILE A 11 3.74 -3.96 -2.76
N VAL A 12 4.01 -5.19 -3.20
CA VAL A 12 3.51 -5.72 -4.49
C VAL A 12 1.98 -5.73 -4.51
N ARG A 13 1.33 -6.10 -3.40
CA ARG A 13 -0.14 -6.12 -3.30
C ARG A 13 -0.73 -4.72 -3.48
N VAL A 14 -0.16 -3.70 -2.85
CA VAL A 14 -0.61 -2.31 -2.95
C VAL A 14 -0.29 -1.76 -4.34
N THR A 15 0.85 -2.08 -4.94
CA THR A 15 1.18 -1.69 -6.32
C THR A 15 0.11 -2.16 -7.31
N LEU A 16 -0.32 -3.42 -7.22
CA LEU A 16 -1.35 -3.96 -8.12
C LEU A 16 -2.72 -3.30 -7.87
N GLN A 17 -3.06 -2.99 -6.61
CA GLN A 17 -4.29 -2.25 -6.27
C GLN A 17 -4.25 -0.83 -6.82
N ALA A 18 -3.13 -0.13 -6.65
CA ALA A 18 -2.91 1.21 -7.17
C ALA A 18 -3.01 1.24 -8.70
N LEU A 19 -2.36 0.29 -9.38
CA LEU A 19 -2.45 0.16 -10.84
C LEU A 19 -3.89 -0.05 -11.30
N ALA A 20 -4.63 -0.97 -10.67
CA ALA A 20 -6.03 -1.21 -11.00
C ALA A 20 -6.90 0.04 -10.77
N ALA A 21 -6.66 0.78 -9.67
CA ALA A 21 -7.36 2.02 -9.37
C ALA A 21 -7.07 3.11 -10.43
N VAL A 22 -5.81 3.31 -10.80
CA VAL A 22 -5.42 4.28 -11.84
C VAL A 22 -6.06 3.93 -13.17
N LEU A 23 -5.99 2.67 -13.60
CA LEU A 23 -6.62 2.23 -14.86
C LEU A 23 -8.15 2.35 -14.83
N SER A 24 -8.76 2.36 -13.65
CA SER A 24 -10.19 2.59 -13.46
C SER A 24 -10.58 4.08 -13.46
N GLY A 25 -9.62 5.01 -13.57
CA GLY A 25 -9.88 6.44 -13.68
C GLY A 25 -10.24 7.13 -12.35
N VAL A 26 -9.67 6.67 -11.23
CA VAL A 26 -9.86 7.34 -9.93
C VAL A 26 -9.36 8.79 -9.97
N GLN A 27 -10.06 9.68 -9.26
CA GLN A 27 -9.72 11.11 -9.18
C GLN A 27 -8.76 11.42 -8.03
N SER A 28 -8.69 10.52 -7.05
CA SER A 28 -7.72 10.55 -5.97
C SER A 28 -7.34 9.11 -5.62
N LEU A 29 -6.14 8.93 -5.11
CA LEU A 29 -5.64 7.64 -4.69
C LEU A 29 -4.88 7.81 -3.38
N HIS A 30 -5.21 6.96 -2.42
CA HIS A 30 -4.40 6.71 -1.24
C HIS A 30 -3.89 5.28 -1.34
N THR A 31 -2.61 5.11 -1.06
CA THR A 31 -1.89 3.85 -1.06
C THR A 31 -1.51 3.54 0.37
N ASN A 32 -1.83 2.32 0.79
CA ASN A 32 -1.54 1.87 2.14
C ASN A 32 -0.04 1.58 2.33
N GLY A 33 0.45 1.76 3.55
CA GLY A 33 1.81 1.39 3.97
C GLY A 33 1.99 -0.12 4.06
N MET A 34 3.21 -0.60 3.87
CA MET A 34 3.50 -2.04 3.92
C MET A 34 3.34 -2.65 5.33
N ASP A 35 3.47 -1.84 6.38
CA ASP A 35 3.33 -2.17 7.81
C ASP A 35 1.92 -1.93 8.36
N GLU A 36 0.95 -1.53 7.55
CA GLU A 36 -0.36 -1.08 8.04
C GLU A 36 -1.22 -2.21 8.64
N ALA A 37 -0.85 -3.47 8.38
CA ALA A 37 -1.42 -4.65 9.05
C ALA A 37 -0.80 -4.94 10.43
N LEU A 38 0.24 -4.20 10.84
CA LEU A 38 0.98 -4.35 12.10
C LEU A 38 0.72 -3.19 13.06
N ALA A 39 0.84 -1.96 12.56
CA ALA A 39 0.72 -0.74 13.36
C ALA A 39 0.35 0.46 12.45
N LEU A 40 0.30 1.66 13.03
CA LEU A 40 0.28 2.89 12.24
C LEU A 40 1.57 2.97 11.40
N PRO A 41 1.50 3.50 10.17
CA PRO A 41 2.62 3.48 9.24
C PRO A 41 3.82 4.25 9.79
N SER A 42 4.98 3.62 9.70
CA SER A 42 6.27 4.29 9.91
C SER A 42 6.52 5.33 8.81
N GLU A 43 7.43 6.28 9.06
CA GLU A 43 7.81 7.28 8.05
C GLU A 43 8.37 6.63 6.78
N GLU A 44 9.14 5.56 6.92
CA GLU A 44 9.68 4.79 5.79
C GLU A 44 8.56 4.11 4.99
N ALA A 45 7.60 3.45 5.67
CA ALA A 45 6.48 2.82 4.98
C ALA A 45 5.54 3.83 4.32
N ALA A 46 5.35 5.00 4.95
CA ALA A 46 4.60 6.10 4.36
C ALA A 46 5.33 6.66 3.13
N LEU A 47 6.64 6.89 3.20
CA LEU A 47 7.44 7.36 2.07
C LEU A 47 7.40 6.38 0.90
N MET A 48 7.50 5.08 1.18
CA MET A 48 7.37 4.05 0.16
C MET A 48 5.96 4.12 -0.47
N ALA A 49 4.91 4.31 0.33
CA ALA A 49 3.55 4.37 -0.21
C ALA A 49 3.28 5.58 -1.13
N LEU A 50 4.03 6.68 -1.06
CA LEU A 50 3.81 7.92 -1.85
C LEU A 50 4.17 7.77 -3.35
#